data_AF-A0A1Q7IRU5-F1
#
_entry.id   AF-A0A1Q7IRU5-F1
#
_cell.length_a   1.000
_cell.length_b   1.000
_cell.length_c   1.000
_cell.angle_alpha   90.00
_cell.angle_beta   90.00
_cell.angle_gamma   90.00
#
_symmetry.space_group_name_H-M   'P 1'
#
loop_
_entity.id
_entity.type
_entity.pdbx_description
1 polymer ?
#
loop_
_entity_poly.entity_id
_entity_poly.type
_entity_poly.pdbx_seq_one_letter_code
_entity_poly.pdbx_strand_id
1 'polypeptide(L)'
;MWTSSISTRGEFIAIFDADFVPTPDFLTRLMPHFSDRGIGMVQARWGHINQDYSLLTKIQSILLDGHFVLEHGGRNRAGRFFNFNGTAGMWRREAIDDAGGWQHDTLTEDLDLSYRAQLRGWRFVFVSDLIEPAEVPVEMNAFKSQQHRWAKGSIQTCRKLLPTIFRADIPFGVKIEAFFHLTANFNYPLMCVLSVLMFPAMVIRYNMGWYEMLLIDVPLFFAATFSVCNFYMVCQREIHRDWRARLKYLPFLMSIGIGLCINNTRAVFEALFDKQTDFARTPKYRIEGDADEWVGKKYRQSVALQPLMELALGLYFTATVFYALANQIYGTVPRATVRGRFCRAQHAGCQRKIESAGHPSPSHPTGRPIIDAPGGPAVQAFPRIH
;
A
#
# COMPACT_ATOMS: atom_id res chain seq x y z
N MET A 1 -3.37 -25.24 19.55
CA MET A 1 -4.58 -25.53 20.34
C MET A 1 -5.80 -25.35 19.43
N TRP A 2 -6.04 -26.28 18.49
CA TRP A 2 -7.17 -26.26 17.53
C TRP A 2 -7.65 -27.70 17.22
N THR A 3 -7.68 -28.59 18.21
CA THR A 3 -8.26 -29.94 18.10
C THR A 3 -9.75 -29.99 18.48
N SER A 4 -10.42 -28.83 18.57
CA SER A 4 -11.84 -28.74 18.98
C SER A 4 -12.85 -29.18 17.92
N SER A 5 -12.42 -29.60 16.72
CA SER A 5 -13.35 -30.12 15.71
C SER A 5 -14.06 -31.41 16.16
N ILE A 6 -13.55 -32.09 17.19
CA ILE A 6 -14.12 -33.33 17.73
C ILE A 6 -15.34 -33.09 18.65
N SER A 7 -15.52 -31.89 19.22
CA SER A 7 -16.60 -31.65 20.21
C SER A 7 -17.90 -31.09 19.62
N THR A 8 -17.83 -30.43 18.47
CA THR A 8 -18.98 -29.75 17.86
C THR A 8 -19.53 -30.52 16.65
N ARG A 9 -20.86 -30.66 16.58
CA ARG A 9 -21.55 -31.40 15.50
C ARG A 9 -22.08 -30.52 14.35
N GLY A 10 -21.87 -29.20 14.42
CA GLY A 10 -22.39 -28.27 13.42
C GLY A 10 -21.71 -28.44 12.05
N GLU A 11 -22.50 -28.47 10.98
CA GLU A 11 -21.99 -28.55 9.59
C GLU A 11 -21.24 -27.27 9.18
N PHE A 12 -21.68 -26.12 9.70
CA PHE A 12 -21.08 -24.82 9.45
C PHE A 12 -20.44 -24.27 10.71
N ILE A 13 -19.32 -23.58 10.54
CA ILE A 13 -18.52 -23.01 11.62
C ILE A 13 -18.36 -21.52 11.34
N ALA A 14 -19.01 -20.68 12.16
CA ALA A 14 -18.79 -19.24 12.17
C ALA A 14 -17.63 -18.91 13.10
N ILE A 15 -16.73 -18.04 12.65
CA ILE A 15 -15.50 -17.69 13.37
C ILE A 15 -15.48 -16.19 13.60
N PHE A 16 -15.30 -15.81 14.87
CA PHE A 16 -15.19 -14.43 15.30
C PHE A 16 -14.07 -14.27 16.32
N ASP A 17 -13.29 -13.22 16.13
CA ASP A 17 -12.40 -12.71 17.16
C ASP A 17 -13.20 -11.98 18.25
N ALA A 18 -12.64 -11.91 19.46
CA ALA A 18 -13.31 -11.33 20.62
C ALA A 18 -13.56 -9.81 20.52
N ASP A 19 -12.96 -9.13 19.55
CA ASP A 19 -13.08 -7.70 19.27
C ASP A 19 -14.05 -7.37 18.12
N PHE A 20 -14.78 -8.37 17.62
CA PHE A 20 -15.85 -8.19 16.63
C PHE A 20 -17.22 -8.21 17.31
N VAL A 21 -18.10 -7.33 16.84
CA VAL A 21 -19.49 -7.26 17.32
C VAL A 21 -20.40 -7.75 16.19
N PRO A 22 -20.72 -9.06 16.13
CA PRO A 22 -21.48 -9.61 15.02
C PRO A 22 -22.87 -8.99 14.91
N THR A 23 -23.29 -8.66 13.70
CA THR A 23 -24.66 -8.21 13.45
C THR A 23 -25.68 -9.34 13.71
N PRO A 24 -26.88 -9.05 14.24
CA PRO A 24 -27.88 -10.09 14.52
C PRO A 24 -28.30 -10.91 13.29
N ASP A 25 -28.20 -10.32 12.09
CA ASP A 25 -28.55 -10.92 10.80
C ASP A 25 -27.38 -11.67 10.12
N PHE A 26 -26.19 -11.71 10.73
CA PHE A 26 -24.98 -12.31 10.15
C PHE A 26 -25.23 -13.73 9.61
N LEU A 27 -25.74 -14.64 10.45
CA LEU A 27 -25.96 -16.03 10.05
C LEU A 27 -27.03 -16.13 8.96
N THR A 28 -28.13 -15.38 9.10
CA THR A 28 -29.25 -15.41 8.15
C THR A 28 -28.85 -14.91 6.77
N ARG A 29 -27.85 -14.01 6.68
CA ARG A 29 -27.34 -13.49 5.41
C ARG A 29 -26.25 -14.35 4.79
N LEU A 30 -25.41 -15.00 5.59
CA LEU A 30 -24.36 -15.87 5.06
C LEU A 30 -24.90 -17.25 4.65
N MET A 31 -25.88 -17.78 5.37
CA MET A 31 -26.33 -19.16 5.15
C MET A 31 -26.82 -19.47 3.72
N PRO A 32 -27.60 -18.59 3.05
CA PRO A 32 -28.08 -18.85 1.70
C PRO A 32 -26.97 -19.14 0.67
N HIS A 33 -25.76 -18.61 0.87
CA HIS A 33 -24.64 -18.86 -0.04
C HIS A 33 -24.17 -20.32 0.00
N PHE A 34 -24.40 -21.06 1.09
CA PHE A 34 -24.00 -22.47 1.21
C PHE A 34 -25.01 -23.45 0.58
N SER A 35 -26.10 -22.96 -0.03
CA SER A 35 -26.97 -23.80 -0.87
C SER A 35 -26.21 -24.41 -2.04
N ASP A 36 -25.16 -23.74 -2.52
CA ASP A 36 -24.18 -24.33 -3.43
C ASP A 36 -23.18 -25.18 -2.64
N ARG A 37 -23.15 -26.48 -2.94
CA ARG A 37 -22.25 -27.44 -2.29
C ARG A 37 -20.77 -27.17 -2.59
N GLY A 38 -20.45 -26.47 -3.68
CA GLY A 38 -19.08 -26.10 -4.01
C GLY A 38 -18.54 -24.92 -3.18
N ILE A 39 -19.38 -24.23 -2.42
CA ILE A 39 -18.95 -23.12 -1.56
C ILE A 39 -18.45 -23.65 -0.22
N GLY A 40 -17.18 -23.36 0.07
CA GLY A 40 -16.49 -23.78 1.28
C GLY A 40 -16.38 -22.68 2.35
N MET A 41 -16.32 -21.41 1.95
CA MET A 41 -16.15 -20.27 2.85
C MET A 41 -16.91 -19.04 2.35
N VAL A 42 -17.57 -18.33 3.27
CA VAL A 42 -18.21 -17.05 3.01
C VAL A 42 -17.69 -16.00 3.99
N GLN A 43 -17.15 -14.91 3.47
CA GLN A 43 -16.51 -13.83 4.23
C GLN A 43 -17.37 -12.56 4.17
N ALA A 44 -17.74 -12.01 5.33
CA ALA A 44 -18.32 -10.69 5.43
C ALA A 44 -17.23 -9.60 5.42
N ARG A 45 -17.60 -8.37 5.05
CA ARG A 45 -16.68 -7.24 5.07
C ARG A 45 -16.48 -6.73 6.51
N TRP A 46 -15.26 -6.32 6.83
CA TRP A 46 -14.99 -5.68 8.12
C TRP A 46 -15.45 -4.21 8.12
N GLY A 47 -16.05 -3.81 9.22
CA GLY A 47 -16.29 -2.42 9.59
C GLY A 47 -15.31 -1.99 10.69
N HIS A 48 -15.25 -0.68 10.95
CA HIS A 48 -14.30 -0.10 11.88
C HIS A 48 -15.04 0.76 12.91
N ILE A 49 -15.14 0.28 14.16
CA ILE A 49 -15.91 0.96 15.23
C ILE A 49 -15.25 2.29 15.59
N ASN A 50 -13.93 2.28 15.80
CA ASN A 50 -13.14 3.42 16.28
C ASN A 50 -12.42 4.18 15.14
N GLN A 51 -12.98 4.19 13.92
CA GLN A 51 -12.36 4.85 12.75
C GLN A 51 -12.11 6.36 12.95
N ASP A 52 -12.90 7.02 13.79
CA ASP A 52 -12.84 8.47 14.01
C ASP A 52 -12.06 8.86 15.27
N TYR A 53 -11.62 7.89 16.09
CA TYR A 53 -10.95 8.11 17.36
C TYR A 53 -9.58 8.81 17.23
N SER A 54 -8.79 8.48 16.20
CA SER A 54 -7.51 9.16 15.95
C SER A 54 -7.18 9.19 14.47
N LEU A 55 -6.19 10.02 14.09
CA LEU A 55 -5.66 10.03 12.72
C LEU A 55 -5.13 8.65 12.31
N LEU A 56 -4.53 7.91 13.25
CA LEU A 56 -4.00 6.57 13.01
C LEU A 56 -5.13 5.56 12.73
N THR A 57 -6.21 5.57 13.53
CA THR A 57 -7.35 4.66 13.29
C THR A 57 -8.08 5.00 11.99
N LYS A 58 -8.17 6.28 11.65
CA LYS A 58 -8.72 6.75 10.36
C LYS A 58 -7.91 6.26 9.17
N ILE A 59 -6.58 6.38 9.21
CA ILE A 59 -5.73 5.90 8.11
C ILE A 59 -5.78 4.37 7.99
N GLN A 60 -5.79 3.65 9.12
CA GLN A 60 -5.97 2.19 9.13
C GLN A 60 -7.29 1.77 8.48
N SER A 61 -8.39 2.48 8.76
CA SER A 61 -9.68 2.18 8.13
C SER A 61 -9.60 2.29 6.61
N ILE A 62 -8.96 3.34 6.07
CA ILE A 62 -8.79 3.53 4.63
C ILE A 62 -7.89 2.44 4.02
N LEU A 63 -6.83 2.03 4.71
CA LEU A 63 -5.95 0.93 4.30
C LEU A 63 -6.73 -0.39 4.18
N LEU A 64 -7.46 -0.75 5.23
CA LEU A 64 -8.24 -1.98 5.30
C LEU A 64 -9.42 -1.98 4.32
N ASP A 65 -10.11 -0.86 4.16
CA ASP A 65 -11.17 -0.69 3.17
C ASP A 65 -10.67 -1.02 1.75
N GLY A 66 -9.44 -0.61 1.42
CA GLY A 66 -8.80 -0.93 0.13
C GLY A 66 -8.65 -2.43 -0.09
N HIS A 67 -8.18 -3.13 0.95
CA HIS A 67 -8.02 -4.59 0.94
C HIS A 67 -9.36 -5.33 0.82
N PHE A 68 -10.40 -4.90 1.55
CA PHE A 68 -11.69 -5.59 1.52
C PHE A 68 -12.52 -5.29 0.27
N VAL A 69 -12.62 -4.03 -0.15
CA VAL A 69 -13.55 -3.66 -1.22
C VAL A 69 -12.98 -3.93 -2.60
N LEU A 70 -11.73 -3.52 -2.85
CA LEU A 70 -11.16 -3.64 -4.18
C LEU A 70 -10.46 -4.98 -4.37
N GLU A 71 -9.65 -5.39 -3.40
CA GLU A 71 -8.85 -6.59 -3.50
C GLU A 71 -9.69 -7.87 -3.34
N HIS A 72 -10.37 -8.06 -2.19
CA HIS A 72 -11.27 -9.21 -2.00
C HIS A 72 -12.46 -9.18 -2.94
N GLY A 73 -13.12 -8.02 -3.05
CA GLY A 73 -14.24 -7.83 -3.97
C GLY A 73 -13.86 -8.04 -5.45
N GLY A 74 -12.65 -7.65 -5.85
CA GLY A 74 -12.11 -7.86 -7.20
C GLY A 74 -11.76 -9.32 -7.46
N ARG A 75 -11.06 -9.98 -6.53
CA ARG A 75 -10.69 -11.40 -6.63
C ARG A 75 -11.90 -12.31 -6.70
N ASN A 76 -12.86 -12.11 -5.78
CA ASN A 76 -14.09 -12.89 -5.75
C ASN A 76 -14.85 -12.79 -7.09
N ARG A 77 -15.07 -11.58 -7.60
CA ARG A 77 -15.76 -11.35 -8.88
C ARG A 77 -15.01 -11.90 -10.10
N ALA A 78 -13.69 -11.94 -10.04
CA ALA A 78 -12.84 -12.46 -11.10
C ALA A 78 -12.56 -13.98 -10.98
N GLY A 79 -13.18 -14.67 -10.01
CA GLY A 79 -12.97 -16.09 -9.74
C GLY A 79 -11.51 -16.41 -9.35
N ARG A 80 -10.83 -15.47 -8.70
CA ARG A 80 -9.45 -15.62 -8.22
C ARG A 80 -9.44 -15.98 -6.74
N PHE A 81 -8.32 -16.54 -6.30
CA PHE A 81 -8.20 -16.97 -4.92
C PHE A 81 -8.08 -15.78 -4.00
N PHE A 82 -8.86 -15.81 -2.92
CA PHE A 82 -8.75 -14.84 -1.85
C PHE A 82 -8.78 -15.53 -0.50
N ASN A 83 -8.32 -14.84 0.54
CA ASN A 83 -8.20 -15.43 1.86
C ASN A 83 -9.38 -15.08 2.77
N PHE A 84 -9.70 -16.04 3.62
CA PHE A 84 -10.37 -15.78 4.90
C PHE A 84 -9.44 -14.92 5.76
N ASN A 85 -10.00 -13.96 6.48
CA ASN A 85 -9.24 -12.97 7.25
C ASN A 85 -9.14 -13.32 8.74
N GLY A 86 -9.44 -14.57 9.11
CA GLY A 86 -9.37 -15.06 10.48
C GLY A 86 -10.66 -14.88 11.28
N THR A 87 -11.57 -14.00 10.85
CA THR A 87 -12.80 -13.63 11.58
C THR A 87 -13.88 -13.11 10.62
N ALA A 88 -15.10 -12.92 11.14
CA ALA A 88 -16.26 -12.40 10.42
C ALA A 88 -16.61 -13.22 9.17
N GLY A 89 -16.43 -14.53 9.25
CA GLY A 89 -16.79 -15.43 8.16
C GLY A 89 -17.20 -16.80 8.66
N MET A 90 -17.78 -17.56 7.75
CA MET A 90 -18.32 -18.89 8.01
C MET A 90 -17.72 -19.89 7.05
N TRP A 91 -17.47 -21.09 7.57
CA TRP A 91 -16.90 -22.21 6.83
C TRP A 91 -17.84 -23.40 6.82
N ARG A 92 -17.85 -24.14 5.72
CA ARG A 92 -18.33 -25.53 5.71
C ARG A 92 -17.26 -26.39 6.36
N ARG A 93 -17.63 -27.20 7.35
CA ARG A 93 -16.71 -28.09 8.05
C ARG A 93 -15.97 -29.03 7.11
N GLU A 94 -16.69 -29.61 6.15
CA GLU A 94 -16.12 -30.50 5.13
C GLU A 94 -14.97 -29.84 4.36
N ALA A 95 -15.06 -28.55 4.05
CA ALA A 95 -14.00 -27.82 3.35
C ALA A 95 -12.74 -27.66 4.22
N ILE A 96 -12.90 -27.50 5.54
CA ILE A 96 -11.79 -27.46 6.49
C ILE A 96 -11.13 -28.84 6.58
N ASP A 97 -11.94 -29.89 6.73
CA ASP A 97 -11.46 -31.26 6.89
C ASP A 97 -10.76 -31.76 5.62
N ASP A 98 -11.35 -31.54 4.44
CA ASP A 98 -10.77 -31.90 3.14
C ASP A 98 -9.46 -31.15 2.85
N ALA A 99 -9.37 -29.89 3.24
CA ALA A 99 -8.13 -29.12 3.13
C ALA A 99 -7.01 -29.62 4.07
N GLY A 100 -7.32 -30.48 5.04
CA GLY A 100 -6.36 -31.00 6.03
C GLY A 100 -6.32 -30.20 7.34
N GLY A 101 -7.38 -29.47 7.66
CA GLY A 101 -7.56 -28.75 8.92
C GLY A 101 -6.67 -27.53 9.10
N TRP A 102 -6.69 -26.99 10.33
CA TRP A 102 -5.85 -25.87 10.75
C TRP A 102 -4.42 -26.34 11.03
N GLN A 103 -3.44 -25.72 10.37
CA GLN A 103 -2.02 -26.02 10.54
C GLN A 103 -1.33 -24.87 11.29
N HIS A 104 -0.39 -25.21 12.17
CA HIS A 104 0.24 -24.27 13.12
C HIS A 104 1.66 -23.85 12.70
N ASP A 105 2.08 -24.24 11.50
CA ASP A 105 3.41 -23.99 10.95
C ASP A 105 3.56 -22.58 10.37
N THR A 106 2.44 -21.87 10.15
CA THR A 106 2.42 -20.48 9.69
C THR A 106 1.68 -19.60 10.70
N LEU A 107 2.13 -18.35 10.88
CA LEU A 107 1.44 -17.37 11.73
C LEU A 107 0.09 -16.87 11.18
N THR A 108 -0.20 -17.15 9.90
CA THR A 108 -1.45 -16.84 9.21
C THR A 108 -2.09 -18.13 8.74
N GLU A 109 -2.55 -18.93 9.69
CA GLU A 109 -3.20 -20.23 9.45
C GLU A 109 -4.48 -20.10 8.61
N ASP A 110 -5.13 -18.95 8.67
CA ASP A 110 -6.31 -18.55 7.90
C ASP A 110 -6.01 -18.42 6.40
N LEU A 111 -4.94 -17.72 6.04
CA LEU A 111 -4.45 -17.60 4.67
C LEU A 111 -4.00 -18.96 4.12
N ASP A 112 -3.30 -19.75 4.94
CA ASP A 112 -2.84 -21.09 4.54
C ASP A 112 -4.01 -22.03 4.24
N LEU A 113 -4.99 -22.12 5.15
CA LEU A 113 -6.19 -22.92 4.97
C LEU A 113 -6.99 -22.47 3.74
N SER A 114 -7.09 -21.15 3.54
CA SER A 114 -7.81 -20.56 2.41
C SER A 114 -7.29 -21.03 1.06
N TYR A 115 -5.96 -21.01 0.88
CA TYR A 115 -5.36 -21.48 -0.37
C TYR A 115 -5.44 -23.00 -0.53
N ARG A 116 -5.24 -23.76 0.55
CA ARG A 116 -5.38 -25.23 0.50
C ARG A 116 -6.78 -25.66 0.11
N ALA A 117 -7.82 -25.06 0.69
CA ALA A 117 -9.21 -25.36 0.33
C ALA A 117 -9.51 -25.00 -1.13
N GLN A 118 -9.08 -23.82 -1.60
CA GLN A 118 -9.31 -23.42 -2.99
C GLN A 118 -8.52 -24.28 -4.00
N LEU A 119 -7.34 -24.77 -3.64
CA LEU A 119 -6.59 -25.76 -4.43
C LEU A 119 -7.29 -27.13 -4.54
N ARG A 120 -8.19 -27.45 -3.60
CA ARG A 120 -9.07 -28.63 -3.65
C ARG A 120 -10.39 -28.37 -4.41
N GLY A 121 -10.57 -27.17 -4.98
CA GLY A 121 -11.73 -26.82 -5.80
C GLY A 121 -12.87 -26.16 -5.03
N TRP A 122 -12.71 -25.89 -3.73
CA TRP A 122 -13.70 -25.13 -2.96
C TRP A 122 -13.75 -23.67 -3.43
N ARG A 123 -14.96 -23.14 -3.60
CA ARG A 123 -15.18 -21.73 -3.96
C ARG A 123 -15.47 -20.91 -2.73
N PHE A 124 -14.96 -19.69 -2.73
CA PHE A 124 -15.15 -18.72 -1.66
C PHE A 124 -16.02 -17.58 -2.15
N VAL A 125 -16.83 -17.00 -1.26
CA VAL A 125 -17.70 -15.87 -1.56
C VAL A 125 -17.44 -14.73 -0.59
N PHE A 126 -17.24 -13.54 -1.14
CA PHE A 126 -17.12 -12.30 -0.38
C PHE A 126 -18.42 -11.50 -0.45
N VAL A 127 -19.03 -11.24 0.71
CA VAL A 127 -20.31 -10.53 0.89
C VAL A 127 -20.00 -9.09 1.33
N SER A 128 -19.93 -8.17 0.37
CA SER A 128 -19.48 -6.79 0.61
C SER A 128 -20.49 -5.90 1.34
N ASP A 129 -21.77 -6.28 1.27
CA ASP A 129 -22.93 -5.57 1.81
C ASP A 129 -23.23 -5.94 3.27
N LEU A 130 -22.58 -6.97 3.82
CA LEU A 130 -22.62 -7.29 5.25
C LEU A 130 -21.34 -6.78 5.91
N ILE A 131 -21.52 -5.93 6.92
CA ILE A 131 -20.43 -5.20 7.58
C ILE A 131 -20.37 -5.66 9.03
N GLU A 132 -19.23 -6.21 9.43
CA GLU A 132 -18.99 -6.66 10.80
C GLU A 132 -18.03 -5.71 11.51
N PRO A 133 -18.50 -4.88 12.45
CA PRO A 133 -17.67 -3.87 13.11
C PRO A 133 -16.57 -4.49 13.99
N ALA A 134 -15.36 -3.95 13.86
CA ALA A 134 -14.18 -4.36 14.60
C ALA A 134 -13.39 -3.16 15.18
N GLU A 135 -12.63 -3.41 16.26
CA GLU A 135 -11.71 -2.43 16.85
C GLU A 135 -10.33 -2.47 16.17
N VAL A 136 -9.91 -1.35 15.56
CA VAL A 136 -8.52 -1.20 15.06
C VAL A 136 -7.58 -0.70 16.15
N PRO A 137 -6.29 -1.10 16.15
CA PRO A 137 -5.32 -0.65 17.15
C PRO A 137 -5.19 0.88 17.21
N VAL A 138 -5.31 1.45 18.41
CA VAL A 138 -5.12 2.91 18.64
C VAL A 138 -3.66 3.31 18.82
N GLU A 139 -2.79 2.36 19.17
CA GLU A 139 -1.37 2.59 19.42
C GLU A 139 -0.51 2.16 18.21
N MET A 140 0.44 3.00 17.82
CA MET A 140 1.38 2.72 16.72
C MET A 140 2.18 1.42 16.92
N ASN A 141 2.61 1.12 18.16
CA ASN A 141 3.36 -0.10 18.43
C ASN A 141 2.49 -1.35 18.25
N ALA A 142 1.25 -1.31 18.77
CA ALA A 142 0.27 -2.37 18.61
C ALA A 142 -0.02 -2.64 17.12
N PHE A 143 -0.17 -1.57 16.34
CA PHE A 143 -0.34 -1.63 14.89
C PHE A 143 0.90 -2.22 14.18
N LYS A 144 2.11 -1.74 14.49
CA LYS A 144 3.38 -2.29 13.95
C LYS A 144 3.52 -3.78 14.27
N SER A 145 3.23 -4.21 15.50
CA SER A 145 3.29 -5.62 15.88
C SER A 145 2.26 -6.46 15.13
N GLN A 146 1.04 -5.96 14.92
CA GLN A 146 0.03 -6.65 14.11
C GLN A 146 0.50 -6.80 12.65
N GLN A 147 0.97 -5.72 12.04
CA GLN A 147 1.44 -5.74 10.65
C GLN A 147 2.67 -6.62 10.46
N HIS A 148 3.57 -6.65 11.44
CA HIS A 148 4.71 -7.55 11.45
C HIS A 148 4.27 -9.03 11.41
N ARG A 149 3.30 -9.41 12.26
CA ARG A 149 2.77 -10.79 12.29
C ARG A 149 2.12 -11.18 10.97
N TRP A 150 1.28 -10.31 10.41
CA TRP A 150 0.63 -10.56 9.11
C TRP A 150 1.64 -10.69 7.97
N ALA A 151 2.63 -9.79 7.90
CA ALA A 151 3.67 -9.85 6.88
C ALA A 151 4.52 -11.13 7.00
N LYS A 152 4.93 -11.48 8.23
CA LYS A 152 5.71 -12.70 8.50
C LYS A 152 4.93 -13.96 8.11
N GLY A 153 3.70 -14.10 8.59
CA GLY A 153 2.85 -15.25 8.28
C GLY A 153 2.58 -15.39 6.79
N SER A 154 2.27 -14.27 6.10
CA SER A 154 2.05 -14.28 4.66
C SER A 154 3.25 -14.82 3.87
N ILE A 155 4.49 -14.47 4.27
CA ILE A 155 5.70 -15.00 3.62
C ILE A 155 5.93 -16.47 3.97
N GLN A 156 5.63 -16.92 5.19
CA GLN A 156 5.68 -18.34 5.54
C GLN A 156 4.70 -19.15 4.67
N THR A 157 3.46 -18.69 4.54
CA THR A 157 2.45 -19.30 3.68
C THR A 157 2.87 -19.26 2.21
N CYS A 158 3.47 -18.15 1.75
CA CYS A 158 4.04 -18.05 0.41
C CYS A 158 5.09 -19.16 0.17
N ARG A 159 6.07 -19.33 1.06
CA ARG A 159 7.12 -20.36 0.92
C ARG A 159 6.54 -21.76 0.87
N LYS A 160 5.51 -22.03 1.69
CA LYS A 160 4.85 -23.32 1.80
C LYS A 160 4.00 -23.66 0.57
N LEU A 161 3.15 -22.74 0.12
CA LEU A 161 2.11 -23.03 -0.85
C LEU A 161 2.48 -22.69 -2.29
N LEU A 162 3.37 -21.72 -2.52
CA LEU A 162 3.70 -21.27 -3.87
C LEU A 162 4.24 -22.39 -4.79
N PRO A 163 5.12 -23.32 -4.33
CA PRO A 163 5.53 -24.46 -5.15
C PRO A 163 4.37 -25.39 -5.54
N THR A 164 3.41 -25.57 -4.64
CA THR A 164 2.22 -26.40 -4.86
C THR A 164 1.28 -25.73 -5.86
N ILE A 165 1.06 -24.42 -5.73
CA ILE A 165 0.23 -23.61 -6.65
C ILE A 165 0.76 -23.68 -8.08
N PHE A 166 2.08 -23.58 -8.27
CA PHE A 166 2.66 -23.67 -9.61
C PHE A 166 2.52 -25.05 -10.25
N ARG A 167 2.57 -26.12 -9.44
CA ARG A 167 2.38 -27.51 -9.88
C ARG A 167 0.92 -27.90 -10.08
N ALA A 168 -0.03 -27.21 -9.42
CA ALA A 168 -1.44 -27.52 -9.50
C ALA A 168 -2.01 -27.27 -10.91
N ASP A 169 -3.01 -28.06 -11.30
CA ASP A 169 -3.74 -27.88 -12.55
C ASP A 169 -4.84 -26.83 -12.38
N ILE A 170 -4.43 -25.57 -12.35
CA ILE A 170 -5.32 -24.40 -12.22
C ILE A 170 -5.02 -23.39 -13.33
N PRO A 171 -5.99 -22.54 -13.72
CA PRO A 171 -5.81 -21.56 -14.79
C PRO A 171 -4.60 -20.64 -14.55
N PHE A 172 -3.83 -20.37 -15.60
CA PHE A 172 -2.61 -19.56 -15.51
C PHE A 172 -2.84 -18.18 -14.89
N GLY A 173 -3.98 -17.55 -15.19
CA GLY A 173 -4.35 -16.29 -14.56
C GLY A 173 -4.42 -16.39 -13.04
N VAL A 174 -5.03 -17.45 -12.50
CA VAL A 174 -5.14 -17.69 -11.05
C VAL A 174 -3.75 -17.89 -10.44
N LYS A 175 -2.84 -18.59 -11.12
CA LYS A 175 -1.44 -18.75 -10.68
C LYS A 175 -0.70 -17.42 -10.55
N ILE A 176 -0.82 -16.56 -11.57
CA ILE A 176 -0.19 -15.23 -11.55
C ILE A 176 -0.74 -14.39 -10.41
N GLU A 177 -2.06 -14.38 -10.25
CA GLU A 177 -2.70 -13.58 -9.21
C GLU A 177 -2.29 -14.08 -7.81
N ALA A 178 -2.33 -15.40 -7.59
CA ALA A 178 -1.83 -16.03 -6.37
C ALA A 178 -0.36 -15.69 -6.08
N PHE A 179 0.49 -15.68 -7.12
CA PHE A 179 1.89 -15.28 -6.98
C PHE A 179 2.01 -13.84 -6.48
N PHE A 180 1.33 -12.88 -7.13
CA PHE A 180 1.37 -11.47 -6.71
C PHE A 180 0.75 -11.25 -5.32
N HIS A 181 -0.33 -11.97 -5.00
CA HIS A 181 -0.97 -11.90 -3.70
C HIS A 181 -0.03 -12.39 -2.58
N LEU A 182 0.52 -13.60 -2.72
CA LEU A 182 1.40 -14.18 -1.69
C LEU A 182 2.75 -13.46 -1.58
N THR A 183 3.25 -12.87 -2.67
CA THR A 183 4.52 -12.13 -2.69
C THR A 183 4.38 -10.64 -2.41
N ALA A 184 3.17 -10.11 -2.20
CA ALA A 184 2.93 -8.68 -2.01
C ALA A 184 3.79 -8.07 -0.88
N ASN A 185 4.06 -8.82 0.18
CA ASN A 185 4.87 -8.37 1.31
C ASN A 185 6.37 -8.21 0.98
N PHE A 186 6.88 -8.77 -0.14
CA PHE A 186 8.23 -8.47 -0.63
C PHE A 186 8.37 -7.03 -1.14
N ASN A 187 7.27 -6.30 -1.33
CA ASN A 187 7.34 -4.88 -1.66
C ASN A 187 7.98 -4.06 -0.54
N TYR A 188 7.91 -4.48 0.73
CA TYR A 188 8.55 -3.76 1.83
C TYR A 188 10.09 -3.73 1.76
N PRO A 189 10.81 -4.86 1.59
CA PRO A 189 12.26 -4.81 1.38
C PRO A 189 12.63 -4.03 0.11
N LEU A 190 11.85 -4.16 -0.98
CA LEU A 190 12.08 -3.39 -2.20
C LEU A 190 11.90 -1.88 -1.96
N MET A 191 10.92 -1.48 -1.16
CA MET A 191 10.73 -0.09 -0.73
C MET A 191 11.89 0.41 0.13
N CYS A 192 12.46 -0.42 1.02
CA CYS A 192 13.67 -0.08 1.77
C CYS A 192 14.87 0.16 0.84
N VAL A 193 15.08 -0.72 -0.14
CA VAL A 193 16.14 -0.56 -1.15
C VAL A 193 15.91 0.70 -1.97
N LEU A 194 14.71 0.92 -2.46
CA LEU A 194 14.34 2.13 -3.21
C LEU A 194 14.62 3.39 -2.39
N SER A 195 14.25 3.40 -1.10
CA SER A 195 14.49 4.49 -0.17
C SER A 195 15.96 4.86 -0.05
N VAL A 196 16.85 3.87 0.05
CA VAL A 196 18.31 4.08 0.10
C VAL A 196 18.89 4.46 -1.27
N LEU A 197 18.24 4.06 -2.36
CA LEU A 197 18.66 4.44 -3.72
C LEU A 197 18.20 5.85 -4.11
N MET A 198 17.29 6.48 -3.34
CA MET A 198 16.79 7.82 -3.67
C MET A 198 17.89 8.89 -3.71
N PHE A 199 18.84 8.88 -2.77
CA PHE A 199 19.94 9.87 -2.79
C PHE A 199 20.93 9.64 -3.95
N PRO A 200 21.47 8.43 -4.17
CA PRO A 200 22.29 8.16 -5.36
C PRO A 200 21.58 8.51 -6.66
N ALA A 201 20.29 8.15 -6.79
CA ALA A 201 19.49 8.49 -7.96
C ALA A 201 19.39 10.00 -8.15
N MET A 202 19.20 10.78 -7.07
CA MET A 202 19.17 12.24 -7.12
C MET A 202 20.51 12.83 -7.60
N VAL A 203 21.64 12.33 -7.10
CA VAL A 203 22.98 12.80 -7.49
C VAL A 203 23.26 12.50 -8.96
N ILE A 204 22.92 11.30 -9.44
CA ILE A 204 23.08 10.93 -10.85
C ILE A 204 22.21 11.82 -11.74
N ARG A 205 20.95 12.04 -11.34
CA ARG A 205 19.99 12.89 -12.07
C ARG A 205 20.41 14.36 -12.13
N TYR A 206 21.13 14.85 -11.14
CA TYR A 206 21.68 16.21 -11.17
C TYR A 206 22.62 16.43 -12.38
N ASN A 207 23.32 15.38 -12.81
CA ASN A 207 24.22 15.43 -13.96
C ASN A 207 23.52 15.13 -15.30
N MET A 208 22.25 14.73 -15.27
CA MET A 208 21.43 14.41 -16.45
C MET A 208 20.75 15.69 -16.98
N GLY A 209 20.46 15.75 -18.28
CA GLY A 209 19.75 16.88 -18.87
C GLY A 209 18.35 17.03 -18.29
N TRP A 210 17.86 18.28 -18.18
CA TRP A 210 16.52 18.56 -17.64
C TRP A 210 15.40 17.89 -18.44
N TYR A 211 15.59 17.74 -19.75
CA TYR A 211 14.63 17.08 -20.64
C TYR A 211 14.52 15.57 -20.36
N GLU A 212 15.65 14.89 -20.25
CA GLU A 212 15.73 13.45 -19.95
C GLU A 212 15.16 13.14 -18.57
N MET A 213 15.47 14.00 -17.59
CA MET A 213 14.91 13.92 -16.24
C MET A 213 13.39 14.01 -16.28
N LEU A 214 12.81 15.00 -16.96
CA LEU A 214 11.35 15.15 -17.04
C LEU A 214 10.69 13.99 -17.80
N LEU A 215 11.30 13.54 -18.89
CA LEU A 215 10.77 12.46 -19.72
C LEU A 215 10.63 11.15 -18.94
N ILE A 216 11.53 10.88 -18.00
CA ILE A 216 11.52 9.66 -17.17
C ILE A 216 10.69 9.88 -15.89
N ASP A 217 10.95 10.96 -15.16
CA ASP A 217 10.41 11.16 -13.82
C ASP A 217 8.94 11.52 -13.81
N VAL A 218 8.49 12.32 -14.79
CA VAL A 218 7.08 12.73 -14.84
C VAL A 218 6.18 11.51 -15.08
N PRO A 219 6.37 10.67 -16.12
CA PRO A 219 5.52 9.49 -16.30
C PRO A 219 5.61 8.51 -15.12
N LEU A 220 6.80 8.30 -14.55
CA LEU A 220 6.97 7.38 -13.43
C LEU A 220 6.25 7.88 -12.17
N PHE A 221 6.42 9.16 -11.82
CA PHE A 221 5.77 9.77 -10.67
C PHE A 221 4.26 9.81 -10.84
N PHE A 222 3.77 10.17 -12.03
CA PHE A 222 2.35 10.15 -12.33
C PHE A 222 1.80 8.74 -12.28
N ALA A 223 2.44 7.75 -12.91
CA ALA A 223 1.98 6.37 -12.89
C ALA A 223 1.90 5.81 -11.46
N ALA A 224 2.95 6.01 -10.64
CA ALA A 224 2.97 5.54 -9.27
C ALA A 224 1.93 6.25 -8.38
N THR A 225 1.90 7.58 -8.41
CA THR A 225 1.01 8.37 -7.55
C THR A 225 -0.45 8.23 -7.98
N PHE A 226 -0.73 8.34 -9.28
CA PHE A 226 -2.08 8.23 -9.81
C PHE A 226 -2.66 6.84 -9.58
N SER A 227 -1.86 5.77 -9.73
CA SER A 227 -2.32 4.41 -9.46
C SER A 227 -2.78 4.24 -8.01
N VAL A 228 -1.95 4.63 -7.03
CA VAL A 228 -2.28 4.53 -5.60
C VAL A 228 -3.46 5.44 -5.24
N CYS A 229 -3.47 6.68 -5.73
CA CYS A 229 -4.59 7.60 -5.50
C CYS A 229 -5.89 7.07 -6.10
N ASN A 230 -5.85 6.50 -7.31
CA ASN A 230 -7.02 5.94 -7.96
C ASN A 230 -7.56 4.71 -7.22
N PHE A 231 -6.67 3.82 -6.77
CA PHE A 231 -7.02 2.64 -5.98
C PHE A 231 -7.84 3.02 -4.75
N TYR A 232 -7.32 3.92 -3.90
CA TYR A 232 -8.01 4.34 -2.69
C TYR A 232 -9.21 5.25 -2.97
N MET A 233 -9.17 6.07 -4.01
CA MET A 233 -10.30 6.90 -4.40
C MET A 233 -11.51 6.05 -4.80
N VAL A 234 -11.32 5.03 -5.63
CA VAL A 234 -12.39 4.12 -6.06
C VAL A 234 -12.97 3.37 -4.86
N CYS A 235 -12.10 2.85 -3.99
CA CYS A 235 -12.50 2.19 -2.75
C CYS A 235 -13.36 3.11 -1.88
N GLN A 236 -12.89 4.33 -1.58
CA GLN A 236 -13.61 5.23 -0.69
C GLN A 236 -14.93 5.72 -1.31
N ARG A 237 -15.00 5.87 -2.64
CA ARG A 237 -16.24 6.21 -3.36
C ARG A 237 -17.31 5.15 -3.24
N GLU A 238 -16.93 3.87 -3.16
CA GLU A 238 -17.86 2.75 -3.05
C GLU A 238 -18.49 2.66 -1.64
N ILE A 239 -17.72 2.97 -0.60
CA ILE A 239 -18.16 2.82 0.79
C ILE A 239 -18.82 4.09 1.33
N HIS A 240 -18.25 5.26 1.00
CA HIS A 240 -18.56 6.52 1.68
C HIS A 240 -19.15 7.55 0.73
N ARG A 241 -20.27 8.16 1.16
CA ARG A 241 -20.87 9.30 0.43
C ARG A 241 -19.95 10.52 0.42
N ASP A 242 -19.17 10.72 1.47
CA ASP A 242 -18.23 11.83 1.68
C ASP A 242 -16.79 11.52 1.22
N TRP A 243 -16.60 10.57 0.29
CA TRP A 243 -15.28 10.08 -0.16
C TRP A 243 -14.27 11.19 -0.51
N ARG A 244 -14.71 12.32 -1.06
CA ARG A 244 -13.83 13.46 -1.40
C ARG A 244 -13.14 14.05 -0.18
N ALA A 245 -13.84 14.13 0.96
CA ALA A 245 -13.28 14.66 2.19
C ALA A 245 -12.21 13.72 2.77
N ARG A 246 -12.27 12.43 2.45
CA ARG A 246 -11.31 11.42 2.91
C ARG A 246 -10.02 11.38 2.07
N LEU A 247 -10.03 11.90 0.84
CA LEU A 247 -8.82 11.95 -0.01
C LEU A 247 -7.68 12.77 0.61
N LYS A 248 -7.99 13.73 1.48
CA LYS A 248 -6.96 14.51 2.19
C LYS A 248 -6.07 13.66 3.11
N TYR A 249 -6.52 12.44 3.45
CA TYR A 249 -5.76 11.51 4.28
C TYR A 249 -4.76 10.65 3.49
N LEU A 250 -4.85 10.61 2.15
CA LEU A 250 -3.97 9.78 1.31
C LEU A 250 -2.46 10.06 1.50
N PRO A 251 -1.98 11.32 1.62
CA PRO A 251 -0.56 11.57 1.88
C PRO A 251 -0.08 10.97 3.21
N PHE A 252 -0.93 10.96 4.23
CA PHE A 252 -0.61 10.33 5.52
C PHE A 252 -0.62 8.81 5.43
N LEU A 253 -1.52 8.23 4.63
CA LEU A 253 -1.53 6.81 4.31
C LEU A 253 -0.21 6.36 3.68
N MET A 254 0.27 7.10 2.68
CA MET A 254 1.57 6.81 2.04
C MET A 254 2.72 6.91 3.05
N SER A 255 2.66 7.91 3.92
CA SER A 255 3.68 8.14 4.96
C SER A 255 3.71 7.02 5.99
N ILE A 256 2.56 6.50 6.43
CA ILE A 256 2.48 5.32 7.31
C ILE A 256 3.01 4.09 6.60
N GLY A 257 2.69 3.88 5.32
CA GLY A 257 3.23 2.77 4.52
C GLY A 257 4.76 2.76 4.48
N ILE A 258 5.39 3.92 4.25
CA ILE A 258 6.84 4.07 4.33
C ILE A 258 7.33 3.84 5.76
N GLY A 259 6.66 4.37 6.79
CA GLY A 259 7.05 4.16 8.18
C GLY A 259 7.01 2.69 8.65
N LEU A 260 6.15 1.87 8.04
CA LEU A 260 6.08 0.43 8.30
C LEU A 260 7.12 -0.39 7.54
N CYS A 261 7.82 0.18 6.55
CA CYS A 261 8.66 -0.61 5.65
C CYS A 261 9.78 -1.35 6.38
N ILE A 262 10.45 -0.73 7.35
CA ILE A 262 11.53 -1.36 8.13
C ILE A 262 10.98 -2.51 8.99
N ASN A 263 9.87 -2.26 9.68
CA ASN A 263 9.20 -3.23 10.54
C ASN A 263 8.80 -4.51 9.77
N ASN A 264 8.19 -4.32 8.60
CA ASN A 264 7.70 -5.42 7.78
C ASN A 264 8.82 -6.06 6.96
N THR A 265 9.85 -5.31 6.56
CA THR A 265 11.07 -5.86 5.96
C THR A 265 11.74 -6.85 6.89
N ARG A 266 11.87 -6.48 8.17
CA ARG A 266 12.38 -7.41 9.20
C ARG A 266 11.52 -8.67 9.27
N ALA A 267 10.19 -8.53 9.23
CA ALA A 267 9.25 -9.66 9.23
C ALA A 267 9.49 -10.62 8.05
N VAL A 268 9.68 -10.08 6.85
CA VAL A 268 9.96 -10.84 5.62
C VAL A 268 11.27 -11.62 5.78
N PHE A 269 12.36 -10.98 6.22
CA PHE A 269 13.63 -11.67 6.43
C PHE A 269 13.55 -12.73 7.53
N GLU A 270 12.85 -12.46 8.64
CA GLU A 270 12.63 -13.47 9.68
C GLU A 270 11.87 -14.70 9.16
N ALA A 271 10.86 -14.51 8.31
CA ALA A 271 10.15 -15.61 7.67
C ALA A 271 11.02 -16.39 6.66
N LEU A 272 11.92 -15.70 5.93
CA LEU A 272 12.84 -16.34 4.98
C LEU A 272 13.92 -17.17 5.69
N PHE A 273 14.43 -16.68 6.83
CA PHE A 273 15.44 -17.36 7.64
C PHE A 273 14.85 -18.28 8.72
N ASP A 274 13.54 -18.52 8.67
CA ASP A 274 12.80 -19.42 9.55
C ASP A 274 13.02 -19.16 11.06
N LYS A 275 13.17 -17.88 11.43
CA LYS A 275 13.26 -17.48 12.84
C LYS A 275 11.88 -17.61 13.46
N GLN A 276 11.71 -18.59 14.35
CA GLN A 276 10.52 -18.70 15.19
C GLN A 276 10.48 -17.50 16.15
N THR A 277 9.38 -16.76 16.15
CA THR A 277 9.19 -15.64 17.08
C THR A 277 7.84 -15.81 17.73
N ASP A 278 7.82 -15.70 19.05
CA ASP A 278 6.61 -15.90 19.83
C ASP A 278 5.50 -14.95 19.41
N PHE A 279 4.26 -15.45 19.47
CA PHE A 279 3.06 -14.67 19.18
C PHE A 279 2.87 -13.58 20.24
N ALA A 280 3.40 -12.39 19.98
CA ALA A 280 3.11 -11.22 20.80
C ALA A 280 1.67 -10.75 20.53
N ARG A 281 0.78 -10.91 21.52
CA ARG A 281 -0.62 -10.47 21.43
C ARG A 281 -0.67 -8.95 21.24
N THR A 282 -1.43 -8.50 20.25
CA THR A 282 -1.72 -7.07 20.09
C THR A 282 -2.64 -6.65 21.24
N PRO A 283 -2.27 -5.63 22.04
CA PRO A 283 -3.13 -5.17 23.13
C PRO A 283 -4.41 -4.54 22.55
N LYS A 284 -5.55 -4.91 23.14
CA LYS A 284 -6.87 -4.38 22.82
C LYS A 284 -7.40 -3.62 24.03
N TYR A 285 -7.94 -2.43 23.80
CA TYR A 285 -8.28 -1.50 24.88
C TYR A 285 -9.79 -1.32 25.05
N ARG A 286 -10.60 -1.86 24.13
CA ARG A 286 -12.07 -1.74 24.13
C ARG A 286 -12.50 -0.28 24.13
N ILE A 287 -11.95 0.48 23.19
CA ILE A 287 -12.25 1.91 23.03
C ILE A 287 -13.45 2.04 22.09
N GLU A 288 -14.60 2.33 22.67
CA GLU A 288 -15.88 2.47 21.93
C GLU A 288 -16.30 3.96 21.78
N GLY A 289 -15.68 4.90 22.52
CA GLY A 289 -15.95 6.34 22.41
C GLY A 289 -14.79 7.28 22.79
N ASP A 290 -14.97 8.59 22.58
CA ASP A 290 -13.96 9.66 22.83
C ASP A 290 -13.53 9.81 24.30
N ALA A 291 -14.31 9.28 25.25
CA ALA A 291 -14.05 9.37 26.69
C ALA A 291 -13.14 8.24 27.23
N ASP A 292 -12.78 7.24 26.43
CA ASP A 292 -11.97 6.11 26.85
C ASP A 292 -10.47 6.39 26.65
N GLU A 293 -9.74 6.61 27.74
CA GLU A 293 -8.30 6.92 27.69
C GLU A 293 -7.38 5.68 27.79
N TRP A 294 -6.45 5.58 26.84
CA TRP A 294 -5.42 4.53 26.76
C TRP A 294 -4.13 4.86 27.54
N VAL A 295 -3.96 6.12 27.95
CA VAL A 295 -2.70 6.69 28.48
C VAL A 295 -2.25 6.02 29.80
N GLY A 296 -3.16 5.42 30.56
CA GLY A 296 -2.88 4.74 31.83
C GLY A 296 -2.40 3.28 31.71
N LYS A 297 -2.53 2.61 30.56
CA LYS A 297 -2.28 1.17 30.41
C LYS A 297 -0.92 0.91 29.73
N LYS A 298 0.16 1.19 30.45
CA LYS A 298 1.55 1.07 29.95
C LYS A 298 1.94 -0.39 29.68
N TYR A 299 2.04 -0.76 28.40
CA TYR A 299 2.81 -1.92 27.97
C TYR A 299 4.19 -1.44 27.48
N ARG A 300 5.23 -1.75 28.24
CA ARG A 300 6.60 -1.28 27.97
C ARG A 300 7.34 -2.35 27.16
N GLN A 301 7.33 -2.23 25.84
CA GLN A 301 8.17 -3.06 24.97
C GLN A 301 9.60 -2.50 24.92
N SER A 302 10.58 -3.39 24.92
CA SER A 302 12.00 -3.09 25.05
C SER A 302 12.54 -2.25 23.88
N VAL A 303 13.64 -1.56 24.14
CA VAL A 303 14.38 -0.76 23.15
C VAL A 303 14.95 -1.70 22.09
N ALA A 304 14.16 -2.04 21.08
CA ALA A 304 14.62 -2.80 19.93
C ALA A 304 15.61 -1.96 19.11
N LEU A 305 16.49 -2.59 18.34
CA LEU A 305 17.36 -1.93 17.34
C LEU A 305 16.54 -1.14 16.28
N GLN A 306 15.26 -1.46 16.16
CA GLN A 306 14.38 -0.99 15.11
C GLN A 306 14.09 0.52 15.12
N PRO A 307 13.72 1.19 16.23
CA PRO A 307 13.56 2.64 16.25
C PRO A 307 14.85 3.39 15.93
N LEU A 308 16.03 2.81 16.20
CA LEU A 308 17.31 3.41 15.79
C LEU A 308 17.50 3.34 14.28
N MET A 309 17.13 2.23 13.62
CA MET A 309 17.15 2.12 12.17
C MET A 309 16.15 3.08 11.51
N GLU A 310 14.95 3.22 12.09
CA GLU A 310 13.94 4.18 11.64
C GLU A 310 14.46 5.62 11.76
N LEU A 311 15.10 5.96 12.89
CA LEU A 311 15.72 7.27 13.10
C LEU A 311 16.86 7.53 12.12
N ALA A 312 17.73 6.54 11.87
CA ALA A 312 18.82 6.65 10.91
C ALA A 312 18.30 6.91 9.50
N LEU A 313 17.24 6.21 9.08
CA LEU A 313 16.60 6.45 7.79
C LEU A 313 15.96 7.84 7.72
N GLY A 314 15.35 8.30 8.81
CA GLY A 314 14.83 9.67 8.93
C GLY A 314 15.90 10.75 8.80
N LEU A 315 17.05 10.57 9.47
CA LEU A 315 18.22 11.46 9.35
C LEU A 315 18.78 11.45 7.93
N TYR A 316 18.85 10.28 7.30
CA TYR A 316 19.28 10.13 5.91
C TYR A 316 18.38 10.88 4.92
N PHE A 317 17.04 10.77 5.06
CA PHE A 317 16.12 11.55 4.23
C PHE A 317 16.23 13.05 4.52
N THR A 318 16.44 13.44 5.77
CA THR A 318 16.67 14.84 6.15
C THR A 318 17.93 15.39 5.49
N ALA A 319 19.02 14.64 5.50
CA ALA A 319 20.27 14.98 4.80
C ALA A 319 20.07 15.07 3.28
N THR A 320 19.28 14.16 2.70
CA THR A 320 18.92 14.17 1.28
C THR A 320 18.15 15.43 0.89
N VAL A 321 17.17 15.85 1.70
CA VAL A 321 16.44 17.10 1.50
C VAL A 321 17.36 18.31 1.63
N PHE A 322 18.25 18.32 2.62
CA PHE A 322 19.22 19.41 2.79
C PHE A 322 20.17 19.51 1.57
N TYR A 323 20.67 18.38 1.08
CA TYR A 323 21.49 18.32 -0.13
C TYR A 323 20.74 18.85 -1.36
N ALA A 324 19.48 18.46 -1.54
CA ALA A 324 18.64 18.95 -2.63
C ALA A 324 18.45 20.48 -2.56
N LEU A 325 18.20 21.02 -1.37
CA LEU A 325 18.05 22.47 -1.16
C LEU A 325 19.36 23.23 -1.40
N ALA A 326 20.50 22.70 -0.93
CA ALA A 326 21.82 23.30 -1.13
C ALA A 326 22.20 23.38 -2.62
N ASN A 327 21.86 22.34 -3.39
CA ASN A 327 22.14 22.26 -4.83
C ASN A 327 21.01 22.84 -5.71
N GLN A 328 20.02 23.54 -5.13
CA GLN A 328 18.91 24.18 -5.84
C GLN A 328 18.04 23.19 -6.66
N ILE A 329 18.00 21.91 -6.26
CA ILE A 329 17.20 20.85 -6.89
C ILE A 329 15.78 20.90 -6.29
N TYR A 330 15.01 21.91 -6.67
CA TYR A 330 13.68 22.14 -6.11
C TYR A 330 12.59 21.20 -6.64
N GLY A 331 12.86 20.45 -7.72
CA GLY A 331 11.90 19.52 -8.33
C GLY A 331 11.67 18.24 -7.53
N THR A 332 12.61 17.84 -6.67
CA THR A 332 12.57 16.57 -5.92
C THR A 332 12.13 16.74 -4.46
N VAL A 333 12.01 17.98 -3.96
CA VAL A 333 11.61 18.26 -2.58
C VAL A 333 10.09 18.45 -2.52
N PRO A 334 9.35 17.71 -1.66
CA PRO A 334 7.93 17.95 -1.43
C PRO A 334 7.73 19.40 -0.99
N ARG A 335 6.99 20.16 -1.80
CA ARG A 335 6.90 21.61 -1.71
C ARG A 335 5.95 22.03 -0.59
N ALA A 336 6.37 21.85 0.67
CA ALA A 336 5.57 22.23 1.82
C ALA A 336 5.86 23.65 2.34
N THR A 337 7.03 24.27 2.09
CA THR A 337 7.36 25.50 2.85
C THR A 337 8.33 26.52 2.21
N VAL A 338 8.38 26.69 0.88
CA VAL A 338 9.18 27.81 0.31
C VAL A 338 8.39 28.58 -0.75
N ARG A 339 7.63 29.56 -0.27
CA ARG A 339 7.00 30.62 -1.08
C ARG A 339 8.10 31.66 -1.40
N GLY A 340 8.39 31.93 -2.68
CA GLY A 340 8.97 33.23 -3.08
C GLY A 340 10.25 33.32 -3.93
N ARG A 341 10.87 32.24 -4.44
CA ARG A 341 12.08 32.36 -5.30
C ARG A 341 12.14 31.46 -6.54
N PHE A 342 10.99 31.03 -7.04
CA PHE A 342 10.94 29.98 -8.07
C PHE A 342 11.41 30.41 -9.48
N CYS A 343 11.45 31.70 -9.79
CA CYS A 343 11.74 32.15 -11.17
C CYS A 343 13.17 32.68 -11.40
N ARG A 344 13.94 33.03 -10.35
CA ARG A 344 15.27 33.65 -10.54
C ARG A 344 16.44 32.65 -10.51
N ALA A 345 16.33 31.54 -9.78
CA ALA A 345 17.46 30.61 -9.60
C ALA A 345 17.69 29.69 -10.82
N GLN A 346 16.63 29.22 -11.48
CA GLN A 346 16.76 28.42 -12.71
C GLN A 346 17.32 29.23 -13.88
N HIS A 347 16.97 30.51 -13.99
CA HIS A 347 17.56 31.41 -14.98
C HIS A 347 19.06 31.66 -14.75
N ALA A 348 19.49 31.83 -13.49
CA ALA A 348 20.89 32.11 -13.15
C ALA A 348 21.83 30.89 -13.34
N GLY A 349 21.31 29.67 -13.21
CA GLY A 349 22.06 28.44 -13.54
C GLY A 349 22.17 28.21 -15.05
N CYS A 350 21.14 28.59 -15.81
CA CYS A 350 21.14 28.51 -17.27
C CYS A 350 22.06 29.56 -17.90
N GLN A 351 22.05 30.81 -17.41
CA GLN A 351 22.95 31.87 -17.86
C GLN A 351 24.43 31.54 -17.61
N ARG A 352 24.78 30.96 -16.46
CA ARG A 352 26.18 30.56 -16.19
C ARG A 352 26.69 29.44 -17.11
N LYS A 353 25.81 28.53 -17.56
CA LYS A 353 26.17 27.51 -18.57
C LYS A 353 26.30 28.10 -19.97
N ILE A 354 25.49 29.11 -20.31
CA ILE A 354 25.58 29.83 -21.59
C ILE A 354 26.83 30.71 -21.64
N GLU A 355 27.21 31.38 -20.55
CA GLU A 355 28.44 32.20 -20.47
C GLU A 355 29.73 31.35 -20.51
N SER A 356 29.68 30.08 -20.10
CA SER A 356 30.81 29.14 -20.22
C SER A 356 30.96 28.51 -21.62
N ALA A 357 29.96 28.63 -22.49
CA ALA A 357 30.01 28.21 -23.89
C ALA A 357 30.30 29.45 -24.75
N GLY A 358 31.59 29.74 -24.92
CA GLY A 358 32.11 31.00 -25.46
C GLY A 358 31.44 31.51 -26.75
N HIS A 359 31.13 32.80 -26.75
CA HIS A 359 30.99 33.60 -27.97
C HIS A 359 32.37 33.80 -28.62
N PRO A 360 32.53 33.61 -29.93
CA PRO A 360 33.66 34.17 -30.67
C PRO A 360 33.46 35.69 -30.79
N SER A 361 34.46 36.46 -30.38
CA SER A 361 34.48 37.92 -30.43
C SER A 361 34.71 38.44 -31.87
N PRO A 362 34.12 39.58 -32.28
CA PRO A 362 34.21 40.12 -33.64
C PRO A 362 35.42 41.05 -33.82
N SER A 363 36.10 40.97 -34.97
CA SER A 363 37.09 41.95 -35.41
C SER A 363 36.61 42.71 -36.67
N HIS A 364 36.63 44.04 -36.56
CA HIS A 364 36.25 45.09 -37.53
C HIS A 364 37.36 45.35 -38.60
N PRO A 365 37.26 46.37 -39.50
CA PRO A 365 36.47 46.46 -40.74
C PRO A 365 37.36 46.84 -41.97
N THR A 366 36.85 46.84 -43.21
CA THR A 366 37.32 47.75 -44.30
C THR A 366 36.45 47.66 -45.57
N GLY A 367 35.85 48.81 -45.97
CA GLY A 367 35.98 49.34 -47.34
C GLY A 367 35.02 48.95 -48.48
N ARG A 368 33.88 49.68 -48.59
CA ARG A 368 33.22 50.24 -49.81
C ARG A 368 32.54 49.30 -50.86
N PRO A 369 31.65 49.82 -51.75
CA PRO A 369 30.42 50.59 -51.47
C PRO A 369 29.18 50.14 -52.33
N ILE A 370 27.99 50.49 -51.84
CA ILE A 370 26.78 51.01 -52.52
C ILE A 370 26.45 50.52 -53.95
N ILE A 371 25.30 49.85 -54.10
CA ILE A 371 24.34 50.08 -55.20
C ILE A 371 22.90 50.02 -54.64
N ASP A 372 22.17 51.10 -54.88
CA ASP A 372 20.73 51.31 -54.65
C ASP A 372 19.84 50.42 -55.54
N ALA A 373 18.66 50.04 -55.04
CA ALA A 373 17.38 50.36 -55.69
C ALA A 373 16.16 49.79 -54.93
N PRO A 374 14.98 50.42 -55.05
CA PRO A 374 13.87 50.31 -54.09
C PRO A 374 12.61 49.65 -54.66
N GLY A 375 11.60 49.37 -53.82
CA GLY A 375 10.22 49.28 -54.33
C GLY A 375 9.23 48.43 -53.52
N GLY A 376 8.45 49.10 -52.66
CA GLY A 376 6.98 48.98 -52.69
C GLY A 376 6.30 47.79 -51.99
N PRO A 377 5.00 47.90 -51.69
CA PRO A 377 4.54 47.72 -50.31
C PRO A 377 3.44 46.66 -50.11
N ALA A 378 3.19 46.37 -48.83
CA ALA A 378 1.92 46.09 -48.12
C ALA A 378 0.80 45.28 -48.80
N VAL A 379 0.11 44.43 -48.02
CA VAL A 379 -1.36 44.47 -47.81
C VAL A 379 -1.86 43.28 -46.93
N GLN A 380 -2.60 43.65 -45.87
CA GLN A 380 -3.73 43.00 -45.16
C GLN A 380 -3.62 41.54 -44.67
N ALA A 381 -3.82 41.15 -43.40
CA ALA A 381 -4.75 41.53 -42.31
C ALA A 381 -6.19 40.97 -42.44
N PHE A 382 -6.46 39.93 -41.62
CA PHE A 382 -7.74 39.45 -41.01
C PHE A 382 -8.79 38.70 -41.87
N PRO A 383 -9.77 37.95 -41.27
CA PRO A 383 -9.95 37.52 -39.87
C PRO A 383 -10.35 36.04 -39.63
N ARG A 384 -10.36 35.68 -38.33
CA ARG A 384 -11.08 34.56 -37.68
C ARG A 384 -12.58 34.60 -37.96
N ILE A 385 -13.22 33.42 -38.04
CA ILE A 385 -14.63 33.20 -37.70
C ILE A 385 -14.79 31.85 -36.99
N HIS A 386 -15.46 31.93 -35.83
CA HIS A 386 -16.15 30.93 -34.98
C HIS A 386 -15.55 29.57 -34.61
#